data_AF-A0A8B9P1A2-F1
#
_entry.id   AF-A0A8B9P1A2-F1
#
_cell.length_a   1.000
_cell.length_b   1.000
_cell.length_c   1.000
_cell.angle_alpha   90.00
_cell.angle_beta   90.00
_cell.angle_gamma   90.00
#
_symmetry.space_group_name_H-M   'P 1'
#
loop_
_entity.id
_entity.type
_entity.pdbx_description
1 polymer ?
#
loop_
_entity_poly.entity_id
_entity_poly.type
_entity_poly.pdbx_seq_one_letter_code
_entity_poly.pdbx_strand_id
1 'polypeptide(L)'
;MSSVLEHGSEDHLWAEPRGSACESTGLAQALLPSCRVLAGQSPCTVPVSCLELEEQYSPSRWSPRLDRDAVVEAHVEAVTAGTQMARATTQTLLHVPYGDGDGEKLDVYLPTDPSGTFPVLVYIHGGYWQCLSKDVSGFAAPALVSQGIAVVAVGYNIAPKGHMDEMVAQVRRSLAFLVQQYSWISGVYLCGHSAGAHLAAMVLSTDWAEYGVTPDIKGAVLVSGVYDLEPILHIYVNDALNMSREVAQRNSPMLCVTGAVPAAGACEVLVAVAQHDSPEFRRQSREYCQALRSAGWTVSLLDLAGVDHFNIIERLSQDSYILTEVILNMISRA
;
A
#
# COMPACT_ATOMS: atom_id res chain seq x y z
N MET A 1 -6.44 44.34 -15.97
CA MET A 1 -7.55 43.69 -16.68
C MET A 1 -7.02 42.37 -17.21
N SER A 2 -7.59 41.28 -16.67
CA SER A 2 -7.65 39.89 -17.15
C SER A 2 -6.42 39.28 -17.86
N SER A 3 -5.79 38.30 -17.23
CA SER A 3 -5.28 37.12 -17.95
C SER A 3 -5.89 35.88 -17.31
N VAL A 4 -6.70 35.20 -18.12
CA VAL A 4 -7.46 34.00 -17.80
C VAL A 4 -6.48 32.83 -17.63
N LEU A 5 -6.56 32.16 -16.49
CA LEU A 5 -5.90 30.87 -16.25
C LEU A 5 -6.84 29.76 -16.77
N GLU A 6 -6.45 29.12 -17.86
CA GLU A 6 -7.10 27.92 -18.37
C GLU A 6 -6.96 26.79 -17.33
N HIS A 7 -8.10 26.38 -16.77
CA HIS A 7 -8.22 25.14 -16.00
C HIS A 7 -8.47 24.01 -17.00
N GLY A 8 -7.48 23.14 -17.19
CA GLY A 8 -7.70 21.86 -17.85
C GLY A 8 -8.47 20.93 -16.92
N SER A 9 -9.70 20.57 -17.30
CA SER A 9 -10.50 19.57 -16.59
C SER A 9 -9.96 18.18 -16.88
N GLU A 10 -9.46 17.48 -15.86
CA GLU A 10 -9.12 16.06 -15.89
C GLU A 10 -10.37 15.17 -15.66
N ASP A 11 -11.43 15.39 -16.43
CA ASP A 11 -12.64 14.58 -16.37
C ASP A 11 -12.54 13.43 -17.39
N HIS A 12 -11.69 12.42 -17.21
CA HIS A 12 -11.76 11.15 -18.00
C HIS A 12 -10.90 9.96 -17.48
N LEU A 13 -10.64 9.83 -16.18
CA LEU A 13 -9.83 8.70 -15.64
C LEU A 13 -10.62 7.56 -14.97
N TRP A 14 -11.96 7.63 -14.90
CA TRP A 14 -12.78 6.70 -14.10
C TRP A 14 -13.81 5.87 -14.88
N ALA A 15 -13.79 5.87 -16.21
CA ALA A 15 -14.74 5.09 -16.99
C ALA A 15 -14.13 3.77 -17.49
N GLU A 16 -14.65 2.64 -16.99
CA GLU A 16 -14.47 1.34 -17.68
C GLU A 16 -14.99 1.46 -19.14
N PRO A 17 -14.30 0.85 -20.13
CA PRO A 17 -14.84 0.78 -21.48
C PRO A 17 -16.11 -0.06 -21.47
N ARG A 18 -17.18 0.47 -22.06
CA ARG A 18 -18.45 -0.27 -22.24
C ARG A 18 -18.17 -1.54 -23.03
N GLY A 19 -18.44 -2.67 -22.38
CA GLY A 19 -18.37 -4.06 -22.83
C GLY A 19 -18.00 -4.33 -24.29
N SER A 20 -16.84 -4.95 -24.50
CA SER A 20 -16.60 -5.78 -25.68
C SER A 20 -16.97 -7.23 -25.34
N ALA A 21 -17.81 -7.81 -26.19
CA ALA A 21 -18.31 -9.16 -26.04
C ALA A 21 -17.17 -10.18 -26.06
N CYS A 22 -17.19 -11.11 -25.10
CA CYS A 22 -16.36 -12.30 -25.08
C CYS A 22 -16.81 -13.21 -26.24
N GLU A 23 -16.14 -13.14 -27.39
CA GLU A 23 -16.30 -14.12 -28.45
C GLU A 23 -15.51 -15.39 -28.10
N SER A 24 -16.27 -16.46 -27.88
CA SER A 24 -15.79 -17.82 -27.70
C SER A 24 -14.98 -18.30 -28.90
N THR A 25 -13.71 -18.65 -28.69
CA THR A 25 -13.04 -19.63 -29.55
C THR A 25 -12.56 -20.78 -28.69
N GLY A 26 -13.28 -21.90 -28.82
CA GLY A 26 -12.86 -23.16 -28.24
C GLY A 26 -11.70 -23.74 -29.03
N LEU A 27 -10.69 -24.25 -28.32
CA LEU A 27 -9.93 -25.43 -28.71
C LEU A 27 -9.41 -26.09 -27.43
N ALA A 28 -9.94 -27.27 -27.16
CA ALA A 28 -9.62 -28.10 -26.02
C ALA A 28 -8.33 -28.93 -26.24
N GLN A 29 -7.71 -29.25 -25.11
CA GLN A 29 -6.97 -30.49 -24.79
C GLN A 29 -5.47 -30.66 -25.13
N ALA A 30 -4.80 -31.19 -24.09
CA ALA A 30 -3.55 -31.96 -24.04
C ALA A 30 -2.27 -31.11 -23.85
N LEU A 31 -1.35 -31.32 -22.88
CA LEU A 31 -0.90 -32.49 -22.12
C LEU A 31 -0.28 -32.06 -20.77
N LEU A 32 -0.55 -32.78 -19.67
CA LEU A 32 0.19 -32.70 -18.40
C LEU A 32 0.98 -34.01 -18.17
N PRO A 33 2.24 -33.98 -17.70
CA PRO A 33 2.84 -35.11 -17.01
C PRO A 33 2.60 -35.01 -15.49
N SER A 34 2.25 -36.16 -14.95
CA SER A 34 1.84 -36.47 -13.58
C SER A 34 2.88 -36.19 -12.49
N CYS A 35 2.46 -35.56 -11.40
CA CYS A 35 3.11 -35.68 -10.09
C CYS A 35 2.08 -36.17 -9.06
N ARG A 36 2.34 -37.34 -8.46
CA ARG A 36 1.48 -38.00 -7.48
C ARG A 36 1.52 -37.24 -6.15
N VAL A 37 0.37 -36.78 -5.65
CA VAL A 37 0.18 -36.45 -4.23
C VAL A 37 -0.89 -37.36 -3.65
N LEU A 38 -0.57 -37.97 -2.51
CA LEU A 38 -1.42 -38.88 -1.76
C LEU A 38 -2.52 -38.11 -1.01
N ALA A 39 -3.65 -38.80 -0.86
CA ALA A 39 -4.96 -38.37 -0.40
C ALA A 39 -5.04 -37.52 0.88
N GLY A 40 -6.03 -36.61 0.90
CA GLY A 40 -6.74 -36.24 2.13
C GLY A 40 -7.37 -34.84 2.13
N GLN A 41 -8.61 -34.73 1.66
CA GLN A 41 -9.53 -33.56 1.72
C GLN A 41 -9.30 -32.47 0.66
N SER A 42 -10.10 -32.54 -0.41
CA SER A 42 -10.24 -31.46 -1.40
C SER A 42 -11.17 -30.36 -0.84
N PRO A 43 -10.77 -29.08 -0.83
CA PRO A 43 -11.74 -28.01 -0.88
C PRO A 43 -12.32 -27.98 -2.30
N CYS A 44 -13.64 -28.06 -2.42
CA CYS A 44 -14.34 -27.74 -3.65
C CYS A 44 -14.05 -26.27 -4.02
N THR A 45 -13.03 -26.01 -4.83
CA THR A 45 -12.83 -24.70 -5.45
C THR A 45 -13.60 -24.70 -6.76
N VAL A 46 -14.82 -24.18 -6.74
CA VAL A 46 -15.52 -23.78 -7.96
C VAL A 46 -14.66 -22.68 -8.62
N PRO A 47 -14.40 -22.73 -9.95
CA PRO A 47 -13.67 -21.65 -10.62
C PRO A 47 -14.47 -20.36 -10.47
N VAL A 48 -13.87 -19.34 -9.83
CA VAL A 48 -14.44 -17.99 -9.78
C VAL A 48 -14.43 -17.45 -11.21
N SER A 49 -15.58 -16.98 -11.70
CA SER A 49 -15.65 -16.34 -13.01
C SER A 49 -14.85 -15.03 -13.03
N CYS A 50 -14.37 -14.57 -14.19
CA CYS A 50 -13.62 -13.30 -14.27
C CYS A 50 -14.40 -12.11 -13.69
N LEU A 51 -15.73 -12.06 -13.87
CA LEU A 51 -16.57 -11.00 -13.33
C LEU A 51 -16.67 -11.05 -11.80
N GLU A 52 -16.80 -12.24 -11.22
CA GLU A 52 -16.76 -12.40 -9.76
C GLU A 52 -15.38 -12.02 -9.21
N LEU A 53 -14.30 -12.33 -9.94
CA LEU A 53 -12.95 -11.93 -9.56
C LEU A 53 -12.79 -10.40 -9.60
N GLU A 54 -13.27 -9.73 -10.65
CA GLU A 54 -13.28 -8.27 -10.72
C GLU A 54 -14.04 -7.62 -9.56
N GLU A 55 -15.17 -8.20 -9.16
CA GLU A 55 -15.92 -7.74 -7.99
C GLU A 55 -15.14 -7.91 -6.69
N GLN A 56 -14.43 -9.03 -6.53
CA GLN A 56 -13.54 -9.27 -5.38
C GLN A 56 -12.37 -8.26 -5.33
N TYR A 57 -11.89 -7.80 -6.49
CA TYR A 57 -10.83 -6.80 -6.59
C TYR A 57 -11.35 -5.36 -6.78
N SER A 58 -12.64 -5.11 -6.53
CA SER A 58 -13.22 -3.76 -6.57
C SER A 58 -13.71 -3.33 -5.19
N PRO A 59 -12.83 -2.88 -4.26
CA PRO A 59 -13.24 -2.53 -2.89
C PRO A 59 -14.37 -1.48 -2.81
N SER A 60 -14.47 -0.59 -3.80
CA SER A 60 -15.57 0.38 -3.92
C SER A 60 -16.95 -0.26 -4.06
N ARG A 61 -17.06 -1.49 -4.58
CA ARG A 61 -18.32 -2.24 -4.64
C ARG A 61 -18.76 -2.81 -3.29
N TRP A 62 -17.88 -2.81 -2.30
CA TRP A 62 -18.14 -3.39 -0.97
C TRP A 62 -18.40 -2.33 0.12
N SER A 63 -18.25 -1.04 -0.21
CA SER A 63 -18.55 0.04 0.73
C SER A 63 -20.06 0.10 1.04
N PRO A 64 -20.45 0.14 2.33
CA PRO A 64 -21.85 0.37 2.71
C PRO A 64 -22.18 1.86 2.85
N ARG A 65 -21.21 2.76 2.70
CA ARG A 65 -21.37 4.19 3.01
C ARG A 65 -21.93 4.99 1.83
N LEU A 66 -21.39 4.72 0.65
CA LEU A 66 -21.62 5.46 -0.59
C LEU A 66 -21.62 4.48 -1.76
N ASP A 67 -22.14 4.90 -2.90
CA ASP A 67 -22.00 4.13 -4.14
C ASP A 67 -20.52 4.09 -4.60
N ARG A 68 -20.26 3.20 -5.56
CA ARG A 68 -18.91 2.83 -6.02
C ARG A 68 -18.06 4.04 -6.44
N ASP A 69 -18.65 4.99 -7.15
CA ASP A 69 -17.90 6.09 -7.73
C ASP A 69 -17.81 7.23 -6.70
N ALA A 70 -18.91 7.49 -5.99
CA ALA A 70 -18.94 8.48 -4.91
C ALA A 70 -18.01 8.15 -3.74
N VAL A 71 -17.80 6.87 -3.39
CA VAL A 71 -16.87 6.51 -2.31
C VAL A 71 -15.42 6.81 -2.67
N VAL A 72 -15.05 6.65 -3.95
CA VAL A 72 -13.71 6.95 -4.46
C VAL A 72 -13.49 8.47 -4.49
N GLU A 73 -14.48 9.23 -4.98
CA GLU A 73 -14.42 10.70 -4.99
C GLU A 73 -14.31 11.27 -3.57
N ALA A 74 -15.16 10.80 -2.65
CA ALA A 74 -15.12 11.21 -1.24
C ALA A 74 -13.78 10.86 -0.58
N HIS A 75 -13.19 9.73 -0.94
CA HIS A 75 -11.87 9.34 -0.46
C HIS A 75 -10.79 10.33 -0.90
N VAL A 76 -10.73 10.63 -2.21
CA VAL A 76 -9.76 11.57 -2.77
C VAL A 76 -9.92 12.95 -2.15
N GLU A 77 -11.16 13.44 -1.99
CA GLU A 77 -11.45 14.70 -1.33
C GLU A 77 -10.93 14.71 0.12
N ALA A 78 -11.23 13.66 0.89
CA ALA A 78 -10.82 13.55 2.29
C ALA A 78 -9.29 13.55 2.45
N VAL A 79 -8.57 12.73 1.69
CA VAL A 79 -7.09 12.64 1.80
C VAL A 79 -6.39 13.88 1.24
N THR A 80 -6.98 14.53 0.22
CA THR A 80 -6.50 15.81 -0.31
C THR A 80 -6.66 16.92 0.73
N ALA A 81 -7.87 17.09 1.28
CA ALA A 81 -8.14 18.10 2.29
C ALA A 81 -7.28 17.88 3.55
N GLY A 82 -7.14 16.62 3.99
CA GLY A 82 -6.27 16.26 5.11
C GLY A 82 -4.80 16.62 4.84
N THR A 83 -4.30 16.36 3.62
CA THR A 83 -2.91 16.69 3.25
C THR A 83 -2.69 18.20 3.13
N GLN A 84 -3.65 18.94 2.60
CA GLN A 84 -3.60 20.40 2.57
C GLN A 84 -3.57 20.98 3.98
N MET A 85 -4.39 20.46 4.90
CA MET A 85 -4.37 20.83 6.30
C MET A 85 -3.01 20.54 6.94
N ALA A 86 -2.45 19.36 6.69
CA ALA A 86 -1.12 18.99 7.17
C ALA A 86 -0.04 19.98 6.70
N ARG A 87 -0.01 20.30 5.40
CA ARG A 87 0.94 21.29 4.84
C ARG A 87 0.77 22.68 5.44
N ALA A 88 -0.47 23.07 5.80
CA ALA A 88 -0.75 24.37 6.41
C ALA A 88 -0.37 24.46 7.90
N THR A 89 -0.29 23.32 8.59
CA THR A 89 -0.19 23.27 10.07
C THR A 89 1.12 22.66 10.58
N THR A 90 1.96 22.14 9.70
CA THR A 90 3.21 21.44 10.06
C THR A 90 4.40 22.03 9.32
N GLN A 91 5.60 21.84 9.86
CA GLN A 91 6.82 22.18 9.15
C GLN A 91 7.09 21.11 8.09
N THR A 92 7.25 21.50 6.82
CA THR A 92 7.40 20.55 5.71
C THR A 92 8.64 20.78 4.86
N LEU A 93 9.22 19.69 4.34
CA LEU A 93 10.13 19.68 3.20
C LEU A 93 9.41 18.97 2.05
N LEU A 94 8.96 19.74 1.05
CA LEU A 94 8.18 19.20 -0.07
C LEU A 94 9.08 18.89 -1.27
N HIS A 95 8.68 17.88 -2.04
CA HIS A 95 9.33 17.49 -3.31
C HIS A 95 10.82 17.17 -3.16
N VAL A 96 11.23 16.57 -2.04
CA VAL A 96 12.62 16.14 -1.83
C VAL A 96 12.92 14.98 -2.78
N PRO A 97 13.84 15.13 -3.75
CA PRO A 97 14.15 14.05 -4.69
C PRO A 97 14.94 12.95 -3.99
N TYR A 98 14.58 11.69 -4.25
CA TYR A 98 15.38 10.52 -3.84
C TYR A 98 15.95 9.74 -5.03
N GLY A 99 15.55 10.11 -6.24
CA GLY A 99 16.01 9.55 -7.52
C GLY A 99 15.75 10.51 -8.67
N ASP A 100 16.01 10.06 -9.88
CA ASP A 100 15.97 10.89 -11.10
C ASP A 100 14.58 10.91 -11.76
N GLY A 101 13.70 9.97 -11.42
CA GLY A 101 12.35 9.88 -11.97
C GLY A 101 11.40 10.96 -11.45
N ASP A 102 10.42 11.35 -12.29
CA ASP A 102 9.44 12.38 -11.93
C ASP A 102 8.66 12.05 -10.64
N GLY A 103 8.32 10.77 -10.45
CA GLY A 103 7.66 10.26 -9.26
C GLY A 103 8.60 10.04 -8.06
N GLU A 104 9.92 10.11 -8.23
CA GLU A 104 10.90 9.78 -7.18
C GLU A 104 11.15 10.94 -6.21
N LYS A 105 10.08 11.36 -5.53
CA LYS A 105 10.08 12.48 -4.59
C LYS A 105 9.39 12.11 -3.28
N LEU A 106 9.80 12.76 -2.20
CA LEU A 106 9.21 12.66 -0.87
C LEU A 106 8.61 14.00 -0.46
N ASP A 107 7.54 13.95 0.33
CA ASP A 107 7.17 15.06 1.20
C ASP A 107 7.42 14.65 2.66
N VAL A 108 8.23 15.44 3.37
CA VAL A 108 8.61 15.20 4.77
C VAL A 108 7.87 16.21 5.65
N TYR A 109 7.14 15.72 6.63
CA TYR A 109 6.43 16.47 7.65
C TYR A 109 7.18 16.28 8.97
N LEU A 110 7.77 17.36 9.49
CA LEU A 110 8.65 17.33 10.66
C LEU A 110 7.85 17.47 11.97
N PRO A 111 8.34 16.88 13.07
CA PRO A 111 7.81 17.12 14.41
C PRO A 111 7.70 18.60 14.76
N THR A 112 6.79 18.95 15.67
CA THR A 112 6.63 20.33 16.16
C THR A 112 7.92 20.88 16.78
N ASP A 113 8.69 20.02 17.46
CA ASP A 113 10.04 20.31 17.93
C ASP A 113 11.02 19.33 17.27
N PRO A 114 11.68 19.71 16.16
CA PRO A 114 12.60 18.83 15.44
C PRO A 114 14.00 18.81 16.07
N SER A 115 14.11 18.85 17.41
CA SER A 115 15.39 18.75 18.12
C SER A 115 15.77 17.28 18.39
N GLY A 116 17.05 16.97 18.20
CA GLY A 116 17.58 15.63 18.43
C GLY A 116 17.20 14.62 17.35
N THR A 117 17.04 13.36 17.75
CA THR A 117 16.66 12.25 16.87
C THR A 117 15.23 11.80 17.17
N PHE A 118 14.44 11.49 16.15
CA PHE A 118 13.03 11.11 16.29
C PHE A 118 12.65 9.98 15.32
N PRO A 119 11.58 9.22 15.60
CA PRO A 119 11.10 8.18 14.70
C PRO A 119 10.45 8.79 13.45
N VAL A 120 10.40 8.00 12.37
CA VAL A 120 9.73 8.37 11.13
C VAL A 120 8.70 7.32 10.73
N LEU A 121 7.47 7.75 10.41
CA LEU A 121 6.48 6.95 9.72
C LEU A 121 6.56 7.24 8.21
N VAL A 122 6.96 6.27 7.43
CA VAL A 122 6.97 6.31 5.96
C VAL A 122 5.62 5.79 5.46
N TYR A 123 4.82 6.70 4.90
CA TYR A 123 3.52 6.39 4.32
C TYR A 123 3.63 6.14 2.81
N ILE A 124 3.08 5.00 2.36
CA ILE A 124 3.05 4.58 0.96
C ILE A 124 1.58 4.46 0.53
N HIS A 125 1.21 5.25 -0.48
CA HIS A 125 -0.18 5.37 -0.91
C HIS A 125 -0.70 4.15 -1.68
N GLY A 126 -2.02 4.03 -1.75
CA GLY A 126 -2.71 3.00 -2.53
C GLY A 126 -2.96 3.43 -3.98
N GLY A 127 -4.13 3.06 -4.50
CA GLY A 127 -4.57 3.46 -5.84
C GLY A 127 -4.21 2.48 -6.95
N TYR A 128 -4.15 1.18 -6.65
CA TYR A 128 -3.87 0.12 -7.64
C TYR A 128 -2.62 0.37 -8.51
N TRP A 129 -1.62 1.05 -7.93
CA TRP A 129 -0.40 1.48 -8.62
C TRP A 129 -0.65 2.33 -9.88
N GLN A 130 -1.83 2.93 -9.99
CA GLN A 130 -2.35 3.62 -11.18
C GLN A 130 -2.85 5.03 -10.87
N CYS A 131 -3.16 5.32 -9.61
CA CYS A 131 -3.66 6.61 -9.18
C CYS A 131 -3.12 7.00 -7.79
N LEU A 132 -3.52 8.20 -7.35
CA LEU A 132 -3.01 8.89 -6.16
C LEU A 132 -1.53 9.26 -6.30
N SER A 133 -1.03 10.01 -5.32
CA SER A 133 0.36 10.43 -5.25
C SER A 133 0.73 10.82 -3.81
N LYS A 134 2.02 11.10 -3.59
CA LYS A 134 2.48 11.73 -2.34
C LYS A 134 1.75 13.02 -1.98
N ASP A 135 1.21 13.74 -2.98
CA ASP A 135 0.64 15.08 -2.78
C ASP A 135 -0.70 15.07 -2.04
N VAL A 136 -1.31 13.88 -1.93
CA VAL A 136 -2.55 13.64 -1.19
C VAL A 136 -2.33 12.62 -0.07
N SER A 137 -1.09 12.44 0.38
CA SER A 137 -0.69 11.38 1.31
C SER A 137 -0.07 11.88 2.62
N GLY A 138 -0.19 13.18 2.91
CA GLY A 138 0.31 13.79 4.15
C GLY A 138 -0.74 13.87 5.27
N PHE A 139 -1.96 13.38 5.04
CA PHE A 139 -3.11 13.58 5.93
C PHE A 139 -2.92 13.04 7.35
N ALA A 140 -2.09 12.02 7.57
CA ALA A 140 -1.81 11.49 8.91
C ALA A 140 -0.86 12.39 9.73
N ALA A 141 -0.13 13.31 9.09
CA ALA A 141 0.94 14.06 9.74
C ALA A 141 0.49 14.84 10.99
N PRO A 142 -0.65 15.56 11.05
CA PRO A 142 -1.01 16.37 12.21
C PRO A 142 -1.03 15.59 13.54
N ALA A 143 -1.59 14.39 13.54
CA ALA A 143 -1.65 13.53 14.72
C ALA A 143 -0.25 13.03 15.14
N LEU A 144 0.62 12.72 14.18
CA LEU A 144 1.93 12.13 14.46
C LEU A 144 3.01 13.16 14.81
N VAL A 145 3.05 14.29 14.10
CA VAL A 145 4.09 15.31 14.35
C VAL A 145 3.95 15.99 15.70
N SER A 146 2.71 16.07 16.23
CA SER A 146 2.44 16.55 17.58
C SER A 146 2.97 15.60 18.67
N GLN A 147 3.18 14.33 18.33
CA GLN A 147 3.74 13.29 19.19
C GLN A 147 5.25 13.10 18.99
N GLY A 148 5.92 14.03 18.29
CA GLY A 148 7.37 13.94 18.07
C GLY A 148 7.78 13.01 16.93
N ILE A 149 6.86 12.63 16.03
CA ILE A 149 7.09 11.63 14.98
C ILE A 149 7.08 12.33 13.62
N ALA A 150 8.12 12.13 12.81
CA ALA A 150 8.10 12.60 11.43
C ALA A 150 7.20 11.73 10.56
N VAL A 151 6.54 12.33 9.57
CA VAL A 151 5.80 11.58 8.55
C VAL A 151 6.43 11.84 7.19
N VAL A 152 6.65 10.79 6.40
CA VAL A 152 7.20 10.87 5.04
C VAL A 152 6.20 10.27 4.08
N ALA A 153 5.64 11.08 3.20
CA ALA A 153 4.81 10.60 2.09
C ALA A 153 5.70 10.28 0.89
N VAL A 154 5.71 9.01 0.47
CA VAL A 154 6.54 8.52 -0.65
C VAL A 154 5.77 8.67 -1.96
N GLY A 155 6.39 9.34 -2.93
CA GLY A 155 5.98 9.27 -4.33
C GLY A 155 6.71 8.14 -5.04
N TYR A 156 6.06 7.54 -6.03
CA TYR A 156 6.65 6.60 -6.97
C TYR A 156 5.91 6.74 -8.30
N ASN A 157 6.49 6.25 -9.40
CA ASN A 157 5.82 6.25 -10.69
C ASN A 157 4.59 5.35 -10.66
N ILE A 158 3.57 5.65 -11.46
CA ILE A 158 2.36 4.84 -11.57
C ILE A 158 2.16 4.37 -13.00
N ALA A 159 1.46 3.24 -13.16
CA ALA A 159 1.11 2.71 -14.47
C ALA A 159 0.23 3.70 -15.27
N PRO A 160 0.31 3.68 -16.61
CA PRO A 160 1.11 2.78 -17.45
C PRO A 160 2.57 3.20 -17.63
N LYS A 161 2.99 4.35 -17.07
CA LYS A 161 4.38 4.83 -17.19
C LYS A 161 5.35 4.07 -16.29
N GLY A 162 4.91 3.72 -15.09
CA GLY A 162 5.62 2.86 -14.14
C GLY A 162 5.24 1.39 -14.33
N HIS A 163 6.22 0.51 -14.13
CA HIS A 163 6.01 -0.95 -14.12
C HIS A 163 6.29 -1.50 -12.72
N MET A 164 5.71 -2.66 -12.39
CA MET A 164 5.70 -3.21 -11.02
C MET A 164 7.09 -3.29 -10.37
N ASP A 165 8.09 -3.83 -11.08
CA ASP A 165 9.45 -3.95 -10.53
C ASP A 165 10.07 -2.58 -10.21
N GLU A 166 9.86 -1.62 -11.10
CA GLU A 166 10.40 -0.28 -10.95
C GLU A 166 9.73 0.43 -9.78
N MET A 167 8.41 0.28 -9.61
CA MET A 167 7.69 0.85 -8.47
C MET A 167 8.19 0.27 -7.14
N VAL A 168 8.42 -1.05 -7.08
CA VAL A 168 9.02 -1.70 -5.91
C VAL A 168 10.45 -1.21 -5.66
N ALA A 169 11.27 -1.10 -6.70
CA ALA A 169 12.64 -0.60 -6.59
C ALA A 169 12.69 0.87 -6.15
N GLN A 170 11.78 1.70 -6.65
CA GLN A 170 11.61 3.11 -6.29
C GLN A 170 11.32 3.28 -4.81
N VAL A 171 10.36 2.54 -4.26
CA VAL A 171 10.02 2.63 -2.83
C VAL A 171 11.20 2.17 -1.96
N ARG A 172 11.93 1.12 -2.36
CA ARG A 172 13.16 0.68 -1.66
C ARG A 172 14.26 1.75 -1.69
N ARG A 173 14.51 2.36 -2.86
CA ARG A 173 15.46 3.49 -3.01
C ARG A 173 15.05 4.67 -2.14
N SER A 174 13.76 4.97 -2.06
CA SER A 174 13.25 6.07 -1.23
C SER A 174 13.63 5.90 0.24
N LEU A 175 13.57 4.68 0.76
CA LEU A 175 13.94 4.40 2.15
C LEU A 175 15.46 4.39 2.34
N ALA A 176 16.21 3.82 1.40
CA ALA A 176 17.68 3.86 1.42
C ALA A 176 18.19 5.31 1.42
N PHE A 177 17.64 6.15 0.55
CA PHE A 177 17.90 7.59 0.53
C PHE A 177 17.57 8.24 1.87
N LEU A 178 16.38 7.97 2.43
CA LEU A 178 15.92 8.59 3.67
C LEU A 178 16.90 8.35 4.83
N VAL A 179 17.34 7.09 5.03
CA VAL A 179 18.24 6.73 6.14
C VAL A 179 19.69 7.20 5.92
N GLN A 180 20.12 7.39 4.66
CA GLN A 180 21.43 7.96 4.34
C GLN A 180 21.45 9.48 4.48
N GLN A 181 20.37 10.14 4.04
CA GLN A 181 20.26 11.60 3.99
C GLN A 181 20.03 12.21 5.37
N TYR A 182 19.31 11.51 6.25
CA TYR A 182 18.82 12.07 7.51
C TYR A 182 19.30 11.28 8.72
N SER A 183 20.39 11.77 9.33
CA SER A 183 20.97 11.19 10.56
C SER A 183 20.12 11.38 11.82
N TRP A 184 19.05 12.18 11.77
CA TRP A 184 18.11 12.37 12.88
C TRP A 184 17.11 11.21 13.03
N ILE A 185 17.06 10.27 12.09
CA ILE A 185 16.13 9.13 12.16
C ILE A 185 16.60 8.16 13.23
N SER A 186 15.78 7.97 14.26
CA SER A 186 16.02 7.01 15.36
C SER A 186 15.31 5.66 15.18
N GLY A 187 14.54 5.51 14.11
CA GLY A 187 13.80 4.30 13.78
C GLY A 187 12.78 4.57 12.67
N VAL A 188 12.60 3.59 11.79
CA VAL A 188 11.69 3.65 10.66
C VAL A 188 10.45 2.79 10.95
N TYR A 189 9.29 3.35 10.68
CA TYR A 189 8.02 2.66 10.67
C TYR A 189 7.39 2.79 9.30
N LEU A 190 6.79 1.71 8.79
CA LEU A 190 6.09 1.73 7.50
C LEU A 190 4.58 1.80 7.74
N CYS A 191 3.87 2.56 6.92
CA CYS A 191 2.41 2.47 6.81
C CYS A 191 2.03 2.45 5.33
N GLY A 192 1.46 1.35 4.87
CA GLY A 192 1.00 1.22 3.50
C GLY A 192 -0.50 0.96 3.48
N HIS A 193 -1.20 1.54 2.50
CA HIS A 193 -2.62 1.27 2.25
C HIS A 193 -2.83 0.64 0.88
N SER A 194 -3.60 -0.45 0.79
CA SER A 194 -3.94 -1.09 -0.48
C SER A 194 -2.68 -1.50 -1.27
N ALA A 195 -2.53 -1.01 -2.51
CA ALA A 195 -1.29 -1.12 -3.29
C ALA A 195 -0.04 -0.61 -2.56
N GLY A 196 -0.16 0.32 -1.63
CA GLY A 196 0.94 0.78 -0.78
C GLY A 196 1.30 -0.21 0.33
N ALA A 197 0.33 -0.98 0.84
CA ALA A 197 0.58 -2.06 1.78
C ALA A 197 1.33 -3.22 1.11
N HIS A 198 1.03 -3.48 -0.17
CA HIS A 198 1.83 -4.35 -1.04
C HIS A 198 3.29 -3.88 -1.11
N LEU A 199 3.52 -2.61 -1.47
CA LEU A 199 4.87 -2.05 -1.60
C LEU A 199 5.61 -2.05 -0.26
N ALA A 200 4.96 -1.71 0.84
CA ALA A 200 5.51 -1.79 2.19
C ALA A 200 5.91 -3.23 2.57
N ALA A 201 5.12 -4.23 2.18
CA ALA A 201 5.46 -5.64 2.39
C ALA A 201 6.67 -6.09 1.55
N MET A 202 6.82 -5.57 0.33
CA MET A 202 8.02 -5.78 -0.48
C MET A 202 9.27 -5.12 0.11
N VAL A 203 9.11 -3.98 0.80
CA VAL A 203 10.18 -3.30 1.57
C VAL A 203 10.65 -4.18 2.72
N LEU A 204 9.75 -4.79 3.49
CA LEU A 204 10.11 -5.71 4.59
C LEU A 204 10.92 -6.94 4.11
N SER A 205 10.68 -7.39 2.89
CA SER A 205 11.35 -8.56 2.29
C SER A 205 12.63 -8.20 1.52
N THR A 206 13.16 -6.98 1.70
CA THR A 206 14.31 -6.48 0.94
C THR A 206 15.63 -6.96 1.53
N ASP A 207 16.54 -7.43 0.69
CA ASP A 207 17.95 -7.53 1.05
C ASP A 207 18.59 -6.14 0.98
N TRP A 208 18.69 -5.46 2.12
CA TRP A 208 19.22 -4.11 2.20
C TRP A 208 20.71 -4.00 1.87
N ALA A 209 21.45 -5.12 1.84
CA ALA A 209 22.84 -5.12 1.40
C ALA A 209 22.96 -4.67 -0.07
N GLU A 210 21.97 -4.97 -0.91
CA GLU A 210 21.91 -4.52 -2.31
C GLU A 210 21.80 -2.99 -2.43
N TYR A 211 21.26 -2.33 -1.41
CA TYR A 211 21.09 -0.87 -1.33
C TYR A 211 22.20 -0.18 -0.53
N GLY A 212 23.17 -0.94 0.01
CA GLY A 212 24.29 -0.39 0.78
C GLY A 212 23.88 0.27 2.10
N VAL A 213 22.73 -0.12 2.67
CA VAL A 213 22.19 0.42 3.93
C VAL A 213 21.71 -0.70 4.84
N THR A 214 21.38 -0.36 6.08
CA THR A 214 20.67 -1.26 7.00
C THR A 214 19.67 -0.40 7.78
N PRO A 215 18.47 -0.14 7.21
CA PRO A 215 17.48 0.68 7.87
C PRO A 215 16.98 -0.02 9.13
N ASP A 216 16.90 0.73 10.23
CA ASP A 216 16.31 0.26 11.50
C ASP A 216 14.78 0.28 11.40
N ILE A 217 14.21 -0.70 10.71
CA ILE A 217 12.75 -0.84 10.54
C ILE A 217 12.15 -1.48 11.79
N LYS A 218 11.55 -0.64 12.66
CA LYS A 218 11.00 -1.05 13.95
C LYS A 218 9.56 -1.55 13.88
N GLY A 219 8.81 -1.18 12.84
CA GLY A 219 7.46 -1.71 12.65
C GLY A 219 6.83 -1.40 11.30
N ALA A 220 5.73 -2.08 10.99
CA ALA A 220 4.98 -1.88 9.77
C ALA A 220 3.47 -2.07 9.98
N VAL A 221 2.68 -1.13 9.46
CA VAL A 221 1.21 -1.19 9.44
C VAL A 221 0.75 -1.35 7.99
N LEU A 222 0.24 -2.54 7.67
CA LEU A 222 -0.15 -2.95 6.33
C LEU A 222 -1.67 -2.97 6.26
N VAL A 223 -2.27 -1.91 5.71
CA VAL A 223 -3.71 -1.67 5.74
C VAL A 223 -4.36 -2.11 4.44
N SER A 224 -5.27 -3.09 4.51
CA SER A 224 -6.09 -3.58 3.39
C SER A 224 -5.27 -3.89 2.14
N GLY A 225 -4.14 -4.58 2.28
CA GLY A 225 -3.21 -4.84 1.20
C GLY A 225 -3.55 -6.01 0.27
N VAL A 226 -2.87 -6.03 -0.88
CA VAL A 226 -2.80 -7.19 -1.78
C VAL A 226 -1.40 -7.80 -1.68
N TYR A 227 -1.30 -9.10 -1.44
CA TYR A 227 -0.05 -9.80 -1.18
C TYR A 227 0.22 -10.94 -2.18
N ASP A 228 -0.80 -11.38 -2.92
CA ASP A 228 -0.70 -12.24 -4.10
C ASP A 228 -1.28 -11.51 -5.30
N LEU A 229 -0.41 -11.23 -6.28
CA LEU A 229 -0.73 -10.48 -7.50
C LEU A 229 -1.18 -11.38 -8.65
N GLU A 230 -1.05 -12.71 -8.54
CA GLU A 230 -1.42 -13.63 -9.62
C GLU A 230 -2.86 -13.41 -10.13
N PRO A 231 -3.88 -13.20 -9.28
CA PRO A 231 -5.24 -13.01 -9.77
C PRO A 231 -5.43 -11.68 -10.51
N ILE A 232 -4.58 -10.68 -10.26
CA ILE A 232 -4.64 -9.38 -10.96
C ILE A 232 -4.42 -9.57 -12.46
N LEU A 233 -3.61 -10.56 -12.87
CA LEU A 233 -3.34 -10.87 -14.28
C LEU A 233 -4.59 -11.16 -15.11
N HIS A 234 -5.71 -11.46 -14.45
CA HIS A 234 -6.94 -11.93 -15.07
C HIS A 234 -8.08 -10.91 -15.05
N ILE A 235 -7.82 -9.67 -14.62
CA ILE A 235 -8.81 -8.60 -14.48
C ILE A 235 -8.31 -7.29 -15.10
N TYR A 236 -9.22 -6.35 -15.34
CA TYR A 236 -8.95 -5.04 -15.99
C TYR A 236 -7.80 -4.24 -15.36
N VAL A 237 -7.51 -4.44 -14.08
CA VAL A 237 -6.40 -3.77 -13.37
C VAL A 237 -5.06 -4.02 -14.07
N ASN A 238 -4.87 -5.19 -14.71
CA ASN A 238 -3.63 -5.51 -15.41
C ASN A 238 -3.52 -4.86 -16.80
N ASP A 239 -4.58 -4.24 -17.33
CA ASP A 239 -4.52 -3.58 -18.65
C ASP A 239 -3.50 -2.43 -18.64
N ALA A 240 -3.43 -1.69 -17.54
CA ALA A 240 -2.45 -0.61 -17.36
C ALA A 240 -1.10 -1.12 -16.83
N LEU A 241 -1.11 -2.09 -15.90
CA LEU A 241 0.11 -2.61 -15.28
C LEU A 241 0.93 -3.46 -16.26
N ASN A 242 0.25 -4.13 -17.19
CA ASN A 242 0.81 -5.03 -18.20
C ASN A 242 1.82 -6.03 -17.62
N MET A 243 1.47 -6.65 -16.49
CA MET A 243 2.33 -7.62 -15.82
C MET A 243 2.32 -8.96 -16.56
N SER A 244 3.51 -9.58 -16.65
CA SER A 244 3.63 -11.00 -16.93
C SER A 244 3.43 -11.81 -15.64
N ARG A 245 3.24 -13.13 -15.78
CA ARG A 245 3.18 -14.05 -14.64
C ARG A 245 4.43 -13.97 -13.77
N GLU A 246 5.60 -13.89 -14.40
CA GLU A 246 6.89 -13.80 -13.71
C GLU A 246 7.02 -12.47 -12.94
N VAL A 247 6.42 -11.38 -13.44
CA VAL A 247 6.36 -10.08 -12.76
C VAL A 247 5.46 -10.18 -11.53
N ALA A 248 4.26 -10.75 -11.69
CA ALA A 248 3.33 -10.93 -10.58
C ALA A 248 3.93 -11.81 -9.48
N GLN A 249 4.54 -12.94 -9.84
CA GLN A 249 5.15 -13.87 -8.88
C GLN A 249 6.27 -13.22 -8.05
N ARG A 250 7.25 -12.58 -8.69
CA ARG A 250 8.38 -11.97 -7.97
C ARG A 250 7.99 -10.74 -7.15
N ASN A 251 6.86 -10.11 -7.48
CA ASN A 251 6.30 -8.99 -6.74
C ASN A 251 5.09 -9.38 -5.90
N SER A 252 4.90 -10.66 -5.57
CA SER A 252 3.86 -11.08 -4.62
C SER A 252 4.49 -11.28 -3.24
N PRO A 253 4.28 -10.36 -2.28
CA PRO A 253 4.83 -10.50 -0.93
C PRO A 253 4.56 -11.87 -0.29
N MET A 254 3.41 -12.49 -0.59
CA MET A 254 3.05 -13.84 -0.13
C MET A 254 4.09 -14.90 -0.50
N LEU A 255 4.77 -14.74 -1.63
CA LEU A 255 5.81 -15.65 -2.14
C LEU A 255 7.22 -15.25 -1.70
N CYS A 256 7.38 -14.06 -1.11
CA CYS A 256 8.67 -13.51 -0.69
C CYS A 256 8.90 -13.61 0.82
N VAL A 257 7.95 -14.14 1.61
CA VAL A 257 8.09 -14.26 3.06
C VAL A 257 9.28 -15.14 3.41
N THR A 258 10.34 -14.52 3.91
CA THR A 258 11.50 -15.20 4.47
C THR A 258 11.42 -15.25 5.99
N GLY A 259 12.15 -16.19 6.61
CA GLY A 259 12.23 -16.29 8.06
C GLY A 259 12.83 -15.01 8.66
N ALA A 260 12.28 -14.53 9.78
CA ALA A 260 12.75 -13.32 10.43
C ALA A 260 14.27 -13.39 10.66
N VAL A 261 15.02 -12.42 10.12
CA VAL A 261 16.46 -12.30 10.43
C VAL A 261 16.55 -11.78 11.85
N PRO A 262 17.15 -12.52 12.80
CA PRO A 262 17.34 -12.03 14.14
C PRO A 262 18.53 -11.06 14.14
N ALA A 263 18.28 -9.80 13.81
CA ALA A 263 19.23 -8.72 14.00
C ALA A 263 18.54 -7.59 14.77
N ALA A 264 18.87 -7.50 16.06
CA ALA A 264 18.64 -6.42 17.02
C ALA A 264 17.46 -5.45 16.73
N GLY A 265 16.30 -5.73 17.33
CA GLY A 265 15.08 -4.93 17.26
C GLY A 265 13.98 -5.69 16.52
N ALA A 266 13.05 -6.32 17.25
CA ALA A 266 12.00 -7.11 16.62
C ALA A 266 11.02 -6.18 15.91
N CYS A 267 11.09 -6.11 14.58
CA CYS A 267 10.11 -5.41 13.75
C CYS A 267 8.69 -5.95 14.05
N GLU A 268 7.81 -5.11 14.59
CA GLU A 268 6.40 -5.45 14.84
C GLU A 268 5.57 -5.18 13.58
N VAL A 269 4.91 -6.21 13.04
CA VAL A 269 4.02 -6.07 11.89
C VAL A 269 2.56 -6.12 12.34
N LEU A 270 1.78 -5.14 11.92
CA LEU A 270 0.34 -5.13 12.03
C LEU A 270 -0.25 -5.24 10.62
N VAL A 271 -1.01 -6.31 10.39
CA VAL A 271 -1.90 -6.37 9.22
C VAL A 271 -3.27 -5.87 9.65
N ALA A 272 -3.73 -4.77 9.08
CA ALA A 272 -5.07 -4.22 9.33
C ALA A 272 -5.95 -4.44 8.11
N VAL A 273 -7.24 -4.74 8.31
CA VAL A 273 -8.21 -4.87 7.23
C VAL A 273 -9.57 -4.34 7.66
N ALA A 274 -10.31 -3.76 6.72
CA ALA A 274 -11.64 -3.22 6.98
C ALA A 274 -12.69 -4.32 7.11
N GLN A 275 -13.68 -4.13 8.00
CA GLN A 275 -14.83 -5.04 8.11
C GLN A 275 -15.58 -5.15 6.77
N HIS A 276 -15.75 -4.03 6.07
CA HIS A 276 -16.46 -3.93 4.80
C HIS A 276 -15.51 -3.89 3.60
N ASP A 277 -14.33 -4.49 3.73
CA ASP A 277 -13.53 -4.86 2.56
C ASP A 277 -14.11 -6.08 1.83
N SER A 278 -13.68 -6.30 0.59
CA SER A 278 -14.07 -7.50 -0.12
C SER A 278 -13.55 -8.77 0.57
N PRO A 279 -14.22 -9.93 0.36
CA PRO A 279 -13.75 -11.20 0.87
C PRO A 279 -12.31 -11.52 0.47
N GLU A 280 -11.87 -11.13 -0.74
CA GLU A 280 -10.51 -11.37 -1.22
C GLU A 280 -9.46 -10.53 -0.49
N PHE A 281 -9.67 -9.22 -0.30
CA PHE A 281 -8.76 -8.39 0.51
C PHE A 281 -8.66 -8.93 1.94
N ARG A 282 -9.80 -9.34 2.53
CA ARG A 282 -9.84 -9.97 3.86
C ARG A 282 -9.16 -11.35 3.89
N ARG A 283 -9.23 -12.12 2.80
CA ARG A 283 -8.55 -13.42 2.67
C ARG A 283 -7.05 -13.20 2.61
N GLN A 284 -6.56 -12.34 1.72
CA GLN A 284 -5.14 -12.07 1.55
C GLN A 284 -4.50 -11.49 2.81
N SER A 285 -5.16 -10.55 3.51
CA SER A 285 -4.67 -10.04 4.81
C SER A 285 -4.51 -11.15 5.86
N ARG A 286 -5.48 -12.07 5.96
CA ARG A 286 -5.41 -13.19 6.90
C ARG A 286 -4.30 -14.17 6.54
N GLU A 287 -4.20 -14.53 5.27
CA GLU A 287 -3.18 -15.46 4.78
C GLU A 287 -1.77 -14.88 4.92
N TYR A 288 -1.58 -13.61 4.61
CA TYR A 288 -0.27 -12.96 4.71
C TYR A 288 0.16 -12.82 6.18
N CYS A 289 -0.77 -12.45 7.08
CA CYS A 289 -0.54 -12.47 8.52
C CYS A 289 -0.13 -13.87 9.01
N GLN A 290 -0.80 -14.92 8.52
CA GLN A 290 -0.47 -16.31 8.87
C GLN A 290 0.89 -16.74 8.31
N ALA A 291 1.23 -16.35 7.08
CA ALA A 291 2.53 -16.64 6.47
C ALA A 291 3.67 -15.98 7.28
N LEU A 292 3.54 -14.70 7.61
CA LEU A 292 4.48 -13.98 8.46
C LEU A 292 4.65 -14.65 9.83
N ARG A 293 3.54 -15.01 10.48
CA ARG A 293 3.56 -15.70 11.78
C ARG A 293 4.28 -17.05 11.69
N SER A 294 4.03 -17.80 10.63
CA SER A 294 4.65 -19.11 10.39
C SER A 294 6.15 -18.98 10.11
N ALA A 295 6.58 -17.85 9.53
CA ALA A 295 7.99 -17.50 9.31
C ALA A 295 8.67 -16.87 10.55
N GLY A 296 7.97 -16.78 11.69
CA GLY A 296 8.54 -16.32 12.97
C GLY A 296 8.50 -14.81 13.20
N TRP A 297 7.77 -14.05 12.39
CA TRP A 297 7.61 -12.61 12.59
C TRP A 297 6.67 -12.30 13.76
N THR A 298 6.97 -11.22 14.50
CA THR A 298 6.02 -10.64 15.46
C THR A 298 4.90 -9.94 14.68
N VAL A 299 3.77 -10.64 14.49
CA VAL A 299 2.66 -10.14 13.67
C VAL A 299 1.30 -10.29 14.32
N SER A 300 0.49 -9.23 14.23
CA SER A 300 -0.91 -9.21 14.64
C SER A 300 -1.83 -8.89 13.46
N LEU A 301 -3.11 -9.26 13.61
CA LEU A 301 -4.19 -8.95 12.65
C LEU A 301 -5.22 -8.07 13.36
N LEU A 302 -5.53 -6.92 12.78
CA LEU A 302 -6.61 -6.03 13.22
C LEU A 302 -7.72 -6.00 12.16
N ASP A 303 -8.86 -6.57 12.50
CA ASP A 303 -10.08 -6.46 11.70
C ASP A 303 -10.91 -5.29 12.24
N LEU A 304 -10.92 -4.17 11.51
CA LEU A 304 -11.45 -2.92 12.02
C LEU A 304 -12.95 -2.78 11.68
N ALA A 305 -13.76 -2.70 12.73
CA ALA A 305 -15.22 -2.65 12.62
C ALA A 305 -15.72 -1.29 12.09
N GLY A 306 -16.83 -1.33 11.33
CA GLY A 306 -17.55 -0.13 10.86
C GLY A 306 -16.83 0.71 9.82
N VAL A 307 -15.73 0.20 9.24
CA VAL A 307 -14.98 0.85 8.16
C VAL A 307 -15.01 0.02 6.89
N ASP A 308 -14.82 0.69 5.76
CA ASP A 308 -14.55 0.09 4.46
C ASP A 308 -13.09 0.37 4.04
N HIS A 309 -12.73 -0.08 2.84
CA HIS A 309 -11.40 0.06 2.27
C HIS A 309 -10.86 1.49 2.25
N PHE A 310 -11.74 2.51 2.29
CA PHE A 310 -11.37 3.91 2.13
C PHE A 310 -11.30 4.61 3.48
N ASN A 311 -12.38 4.59 4.27
CA ASN A 311 -12.40 5.33 5.54
C ASN A 311 -11.56 4.69 6.65
N ILE A 312 -11.01 3.49 6.43
CA ILE A 312 -10.04 2.88 7.31
C ILE A 312 -8.79 3.76 7.51
N ILE A 313 -8.41 4.58 6.54
CA ILE A 313 -7.26 5.51 6.65
C ILE A 313 -7.62 7.00 6.68
N GLU A 314 -8.81 7.40 6.23
CA GLU A 314 -9.24 8.81 6.16
C GLU A 314 -9.16 9.56 7.50
N ARG A 315 -9.22 8.83 8.62
CA ARG A 315 -9.22 9.40 9.98
C ARG A 315 -7.88 9.30 10.70
N LEU A 316 -6.79 8.99 10.00
CA LEU A 316 -5.46 8.94 10.62
C LEU A 316 -4.96 10.28 11.16
N SER A 317 -5.61 11.40 10.80
CA SER A 317 -5.38 12.72 11.40
C SER A 317 -6.01 12.91 12.79
N GLN A 318 -6.83 11.95 13.24
CA GLN A 318 -7.56 12.03 14.50
C GLN A 318 -6.87 11.15 15.55
N ASP A 319 -6.42 11.76 16.65
CA ASP A 319 -5.71 11.06 17.73
C ASP A 319 -6.55 9.94 18.34
N SER A 320 -7.87 10.14 18.48
CA SER A 320 -8.81 9.18 19.06
C SER A 320 -9.22 8.04 18.13
N TYR A 321 -8.74 8.04 16.89
CA TYR A 321 -9.09 6.98 15.95
C TYR A 321 -8.24 5.74 16.24
N ILE A 322 -8.89 4.58 16.34
CA ILE A 322 -8.27 3.32 16.80
C ILE A 322 -6.98 3.01 16.05
N LEU A 323 -6.95 3.17 14.72
CA LEU A 323 -5.73 2.87 13.95
C LEU A 323 -4.61 3.88 14.24
N THR A 324 -4.93 5.15 14.47
CA THR A 324 -3.96 6.17 14.91
C THR A 324 -3.37 5.81 16.26
N GLU A 325 -4.21 5.47 17.24
CA GLU A 325 -3.76 5.06 18.58
C GLU A 325 -2.85 3.83 18.51
N VAL A 326 -3.20 2.84 17.68
CA VAL A 326 -2.37 1.64 17.47
C VAL A 326 -1.02 1.99 16.85
N ILE A 327 -0.98 2.88 15.85
CA ILE A 327 0.28 3.37 15.25
C ILE A 327 1.13 4.09 16.30
N LEU A 328 0.56 5.02 17.06
CA LEU A 328 1.27 5.75 18.12
C LEU A 328 1.79 4.82 19.22
N ASN A 329 0.99 3.81 19.60
CA ASN A 329 1.40 2.79 20.57
C ASN A 329 2.52 1.90 20.03
N MET A 330 2.49 1.52 18.74
CA MET A 330 3.60 0.79 18.12
C MET A 330 4.90 1.61 18.18
N ILE A 331 4.83 2.90 17.87
CA ILE A 331 6.01 3.77 17.78
C ILE A 331 6.61 4.09 19.15
N SER A 332 5.77 4.28 20.18
CA SER A 332 6.20 4.64 21.54
C SER A 332 6.80 3.49 22.36
N ARG A 333 6.64 2.23 21.92
CA ARG A 333 7.10 1.04 22.64
C ARG A 333 8.56 0.63 22.34
N ALA A 334 9.23 1.27 21.39
CA ALA A 334 10.51 0.82 20.82
C ALA A 334 11.72 1.73 21.10
#